data_AF-A0A074V7G4-F1
#
_entry.id   AF-A0A074V7G4-F1
#
_cell.length_a   1.000
_cell.length_b   1.000
_cell.length_c   1.000
_cell.angle_alpha   90.00
_cell.angle_beta   90.00
_cell.angle_gamma   90.00
#
_symmetry.space_group_name_H-M   'P 1'
#
loop_
_entity.id
_entity.type
_entity.pdbx_description
1 polymer ?
#
loop_
_entity_poly.entity_id
_entity_poly.type
_entity_poly.pdbx_seq_one_letter_code
_entity_poly.pdbx_strand_id
1 'polypeptide(L)'
;MVTDKIKAEYVKIINTIWNGTMQFNSIEYIDDRVIRLMDQVLTQIRDGSKAMIGVHATFEIFYMNYYGSWAEVLKEAKDTLNEHAEDWIAVLRGNRQYKIVVDRVALSYKSPVQIALYEAAEVI
;
A
#
# COMPACT_ATOMS: atom_id res chain seq x y z
N MET A 1 -7.00 -20.00 11.98
CA MET A 1 -5.66 -19.64 12.48
C MET A 1 -4.78 -19.32 11.28
N VAL A 2 -4.15 -18.14 11.27
CA VAL A 2 -3.22 -17.75 10.20
C VAL A 2 -1.90 -18.50 10.38
N THR A 3 -1.34 -19.02 9.27
CA THR A 3 -0.11 -19.83 9.31
C THR A 3 1.13 -18.97 9.56
N ASP A 4 2.18 -19.55 10.13
CA ASP A 4 3.46 -18.87 10.36
C ASP A 4 4.08 -18.31 9.07
N LYS A 5 3.85 -18.98 7.94
CA LYS A 5 4.24 -18.48 6.61
C LYS A 5 3.59 -17.14 6.30
N ILE A 6 2.29 -17.00 6.56
CA ILE A 6 1.58 -15.73 6.33
C ILE A 6 2.00 -14.67 7.34
N LYS A 7 2.19 -15.04 8.61
CA LYS A 7 2.72 -14.12 9.62
C LYS A 7 4.10 -13.57 9.25
N ALA A 8 4.98 -14.40 8.69
CA ALA A 8 6.29 -13.96 8.20
C ALA A 8 6.18 -12.90 7.09
N GLU A 9 5.18 -12.99 6.22
CA GLU A 9 4.92 -11.96 5.21
C GLU A 9 4.45 -10.65 5.85
N TYR A 10 3.60 -10.68 6.87
CA TYR A 10 3.25 -9.46 7.63
C TYR A 10 4.48 -8.82 8.27
N VAL A 11 5.40 -9.60 8.84
CA VAL A 11 6.67 -9.08 9.39
C VAL A 11 7.50 -8.38 8.31
N LYS A 12 7.66 -8.99 7.14
CA LYS A 12 8.37 -8.37 6.00
C LYS A 12 7.70 -7.07 5.56
N ILE A 13 6.37 -7.06 5.47
CA ILE A 13 5.59 -5.88 5.10
C ILE A 13 5.76 -4.76 6.14
N ILE A 14 5.67 -5.07 7.43
CA ILE A 14 5.89 -4.10 8.52
C ILE A 14 7.30 -3.50 8.42
N ASN A 15 8.33 -4.35 8.27
CA ASN A 15 9.71 -3.90 8.11
C ASN A 15 9.89 -3.04 6.87
N THR A 16 9.21 -3.39 5.78
CA THR A 16 9.20 -2.61 4.56
C THR A 16 8.57 -1.24 4.84
N ILE A 17 7.30 -1.18 5.27
CA ILE A 17 6.53 0.06 5.48
C ILE A 17 7.25 1.04 6.42
N TRP A 18 7.74 0.57 7.56
CA TRP A 18 8.34 1.41 8.60
C TRP A 18 9.87 1.32 8.67
N ASN A 19 10.52 0.84 7.60
CA ASN A 19 11.99 0.74 7.48
C ASN A 19 12.66 0.08 8.69
N GLY A 20 12.07 -1.00 9.20
CA GLY A 20 12.60 -1.76 10.33
C GLY A 20 12.51 -1.07 11.70
N THR A 21 11.82 0.07 11.82
CA THR A 21 11.74 0.82 13.08
C THR A 21 10.69 0.33 14.07
N MET A 22 9.87 -0.65 13.68
CA MET A 22 8.82 -1.21 14.54
C MET A 22 9.41 -2.29 15.46
N GLN A 23 9.14 -2.19 16.75
CA GLN A 23 9.60 -3.17 17.73
C GLN A 23 8.58 -4.31 17.88
N PHE A 24 9.04 -5.47 18.36
CA PHE A 24 8.23 -6.67 18.57
C PHE A 24 7.48 -7.15 17.32
N ASN A 25 8.06 -6.95 16.14
CA ASN A 25 7.49 -7.40 14.87
C ASN A 25 8.04 -8.78 14.45
N SER A 26 8.01 -9.77 15.35
CA SER A 26 8.32 -11.18 15.05
C SER A 26 7.04 -11.99 14.86
N ILE A 27 7.15 -13.18 14.26
CA ILE A 27 6.02 -14.07 13.94
C ILE A 27 5.14 -14.34 15.17
N GLU A 28 5.76 -14.50 16.33
CA GLU A 28 5.10 -14.80 17.61
C GLU A 28 4.10 -13.71 18.02
N TYR A 29 4.37 -12.44 17.68
CA TYR A 29 3.56 -11.28 18.05
C TYR A 29 2.63 -10.80 16.93
N ILE A 30 2.56 -11.52 15.81
CA ILE A 30 1.54 -11.28 14.77
C ILE A 30 0.26 -12.03 15.16
N ASP A 31 -0.58 -11.37 15.95
CA ASP A 31 -1.89 -11.85 16.38
C ASP A 31 -3.02 -11.35 15.46
N ASP A 32 -4.26 -11.75 15.74
CA ASP A 32 -5.41 -11.36 14.94
C ASP A 32 -5.67 -9.84 14.96
N ARG A 33 -5.26 -9.12 16.00
CA ARG A 33 -5.43 -7.66 16.09
C ARG A 33 -4.41 -6.95 15.21
N VAL A 34 -3.15 -7.37 15.25
CA VAL A 34 -2.08 -6.87 14.38
C VAL A 34 -2.46 -7.12 12.92
N ILE A 35 -2.94 -8.31 12.58
CA ILE A 35 -3.40 -8.66 11.23
C ILE A 35 -4.51 -7.71 10.76
N ARG A 36 -5.57 -7.53 11.56
CA ARG A 36 -6.68 -6.62 11.19
C ARG A 36 -6.20 -5.18 10.95
N LEU A 37 -5.31 -4.67 11.78
CA LEU A 37 -4.76 -3.31 11.60
C LEU A 37 -3.89 -3.24 10.35
N MET A 38 -3.07 -4.26 10.10
CA MET A 38 -2.25 -4.32 8.89
C MET A 38 -3.12 -4.43 7.62
N ASP A 39 -4.23 -5.14 7.65
CA ASP A 39 -5.18 -5.21 6.53
C ASP A 39 -5.80 -3.84 6.24
N GLN A 40 -6.10 -3.05 7.27
CA GLN A 40 -6.55 -1.67 7.10
C GLN A 40 -5.46 -0.79 6.48
N VAL A 41 -4.21 -0.91 6.94
CA VAL A 41 -3.06 -0.21 6.37
C VAL A 41 -2.93 -0.54 4.88
N LEU A 42 -2.88 -1.83 4.54
CA LEU A 42 -2.73 -2.30 3.17
C LEU A 42 -3.90 -1.87 2.28
N THR A 43 -5.13 -1.90 2.81
CA THR A 43 -6.32 -1.43 2.10
C THR A 43 -6.24 0.07 1.80
N GLN A 44 -5.84 0.90 2.76
CA GLN A 44 -5.71 2.34 2.53
C GLN A 44 -4.58 2.69 1.57
N ILE A 45 -3.46 1.98 1.62
CA ILE A 45 -2.40 2.17 0.63
C ILE A 45 -2.94 1.76 -0.75
N ARG A 46 -3.58 0.59 -0.88
CA ARG A 46 -4.18 0.14 -2.15
C ARG A 46 -5.16 1.16 -2.71
N ASP A 47 -6.11 1.63 -1.92
CA ASP A 47 -7.16 2.53 -2.38
C ASP A 47 -6.60 3.91 -2.73
N GLY A 48 -5.65 4.42 -1.93
CA GLY A 48 -4.92 5.65 -2.24
C GLY A 48 -4.08 5.53 -3.51
N SER A 49 -3.41 4.40 -3.73
CA SER A 49 -2.60 4.14 -4.93
C SER A 49 -3.45 3.93 -6.17
N LYS A 50 -4.61 3.29 -6.09
CA LYS A 50 -5.55 3.16 -7.22
C LYS A 50 -6.00 4.53 -7.74
N ALA A 51 -6.30 5.47 -6.86
CA ALA A 51 -6.63 6.84 -7.26
C ALA A 51 -5.48 7.50 -8.04
N MET A 52 -4.24 7.21 -7.66
CA MET A 52 -3.05 7.73 -8.34
C MET A 52 -2.76 7.05 -9.68
N ILE A 53 -3.04 5.76 -9.84
CA ILE A 53 -2.97 5.06 -11.14
C ILE A 53 -3.91 5.73 -12.13
N GLY A 54 -5.16 6.00 -11.73
CA GLY A 54 -6.12 6.71 -12.58
C GLY A 54 -5.60 8.09 -13.00
N VAL A 55 -5.02 8.85 -12.07
CA VAL A 55 -4.41 10.16 -12.39
C VAL A 55 -3.21 9.99 -13.32
N HIS A 56 -2.30 9.06 -13.03
CA HIS A 56 -1.09 8.84 -13.84
C HIS A 56 -1.44 8.41 -15.27
N ALA A 57 -2.30 7.41 -15.44
CA ALA A 57 -2.78 6.97 -16.75
C ALA A 57 -3.48 8.11 -17.51
N THR A 58 -4.30 8.90 -16.81
CA THR A 58 -4.92 10.09 -17.41
C THR A 58 -3.86 11.08 -17.87
N PHE A 59 -2.85 11.41 -17.06
CA PHE A 59 -1.79 12.31 -17.47
C PHE A 59 -0.94 11.75 -18.62
N GLU A 60 -0.61 10.46 -18.62
CA GLU A 60 0.11 9.83 -19.75
C GLU A 60 -0.68 9.94 -21.05
N ILE A 61 -1.99 9.66 -21.01
CA ILE A 61 -2.88 9.90 -22.15
C ILE A 61 -2.80 11.36 -22.59
N PHE A 62 -2.92 12.31 -21.68
CA PHE A 62 -2.94 13.73 -22.05
C PHE A 62 -1.61 14.26 -22.63
N TYR A 63 -0.46 13.69 -22.26
CA TYR A 63 0.86 14.27 -22.58
C TYR A 63 1.77 13.41 -23.46
N MET A 64 1.57 12.10 -23.55
CA MET A 64 2.45 11.20 -24.30
C MET A 64 1.96 10.92 -25.73
N ASN A 65 0.68 11.17 -26.01
CA ASN A 65 0.05 10.86 -27.30
C ASN A 65 -0.63 12.09 -27.92
N TYR A 66 -0.56 12.20 -29.24
CA TYR A 66 -1.28 13.23 -29.99
C TYR A 66 -2.63 12.67 -30.45
N TYR A 67 -3.72 13.27 -29.98
CA TYR A 67 -5.09 12.88 -30.36
C TYR A 67 -5.67 13.89 -31.35
N GLY A 68 -6.44 13.39 -32.32
CA GLY A 68 -7.09 14.22 -33.34
C GLY A 68 -8.28 15.01 -32.78
N SER A 69 -8.84 14.57 -31.65
CA SER A 69 -9.91 15.28 -30.95
C SER A 69 -9.99 14.94 -29.46
N TRP A 70 -10.64 15.82 -28.69
CA TRP A 70 -10.94 15.60 -27.27
C TRP A 70 -11.84 14.38 -27.01
N ALA A 71 -12.69 13.99 -27.96
CA ALA A 71 -13.53 12.82 -27.83
C ALA A 71 -12.71 11.51 -27.77
N GLU A 72 -11.57 11.46 -28.47
CA GLU A 72 -10.65 10.32 -28.46
C GLU A 72 -9.90 10.22 -27.14
N VAL A 73 -9.44 11.35 -26.60
CA VAL A 73 -8.78 11.44 -25.28
C VAL A 73 -9.69 10.88 -24.17
N LEU A 74 -10.96 11.30 -24.16
CA LEU A 74 -11.93 10.89 -23.14
C LEU A 74 -12.35 9.42 -23.25
N LYS A 75 -12.28 8.84 -24.46
CA LYS A 75 -12.54 7.42 -24.70
C LYS A 75 -11.38 6.57 -24.18
N GLU A 76 -10.15 6.91 -24.55
CA GLU A 76 -8.95 6.20 -24.10
C GLU A 76 -8.83 6.22 -22.57
N ALA A 77 -9.09 7.37 -21.93
CA ALA A 77 -9.06 7.51 -20.48
C ALA A 77 -10.06 6.61 -19.73
N LYS A 78 -11.16 6.20 -20.39
CA LYS A 78 -12.13 5.26 -19.81
C LYS A 78 -11.70 3.80 -19.92
N ASP A 79 -10.94 3.45 -20.95
CA ASP A 79 -10.59 2.06 -21.28
C ASP A 79 -9.32 1.58 -20.54
N THR A 80 -8.39 2.47 -20.19
CA THR A 80 -7.11 2.14 -19.53
C THR A 80 -7.21 1.82 -18.02
N LEU A 81 -8.39 1.94 -17.40
CA LEU A 81 -8.57 1.82 -15.94
C LEU A 81 -8.53 0.39 -15.37
N ASN A 82 -8.23 -0.64 -16.17
CA ASN A 82 -8.53 -2.04 -15.81
C ASN A 82 -7.39 -3.07 -15.82
N GLU A 83 -6.12 -2.69 -16.00
CA GLU A 83 -5.00 -3.65 -16.01
C GLU A 83 -3.87 -3.23 -15.06
N HIS A 84 -3.18 -4.21 -14.48
CA HIS A 84 -2.02 -4.15 -13.58
C HIS A 84 -2.31 -4.31 -12.07
N ALA A 85 -2.40 -5.57 -11.64
CA ALA A 85 -2.36 -5.97 -10.24
C ALA A 85 -1.48 -7.21 -10.05
N GLU A 86 -0.15 -7.04 -10.08
CA GLU A 86 0.78 -7.98 -9.45
C GLU A 86 2.11 -7.25 -9.15
N ASP A 87 2.58 -7.37 -7.91
CA ASP A 87 3.77 -6.72 -7.30
C ASP A 87 3.74 -5.20 -7.03
N TRP A 88 2.56 -4.69 -6.66
CA TRP A 88 2.30 -3.27 -6.47
C TRP A 88 3.20 -2.54 -5.46
N ILE A 89 3.51 -3.10 -4.28
CA ILE A 89 4.21 -2.33 -3.21
C ILE A 89 5.64 -1.90 -3.59
N ALA A 90 6.39 -2.73 -4.33
CA ALA A 90 7.74 -2.38 -4.79
C ALA A 90 7.70 -1.30 -5.88
N VAL A 91 6.73 -1.39 -6.79
CA VAL A 91 6.46 -0.40 -7.85
C VAL A 91 6.07 0.95 -7.23
N LEU A 92 5.22 0.94 -6.19
CA LEU A 92 4.80 2.16 -5.48
C LEU A 92 5.97 2.92 -4.83
N ARG A 93 7.03 2.22 -4.41
CA ARG A 93 8.19 2.86 -3.77
C ARG A 93 9.20 3.42 -4.76
N GLY A 94 9.28 2.83 -5.96
CA GLY A 94 10.14 3.32 -7.05
C GLY A 94 9.62 4.62 -7.68
N ASN A 95 8.33 4.91 -7.57
CA ASN A 95 7.72 6.11 -8.10
C ASN A 95 7.39 7.12 -6.97
N ARG A 96 7.95 8.32 -7.10
CA ARG A 96 7.87 9.40 -6.09
C ARG A 96 6.44 9.76 -5.70
N GLN A 97 5.48 9.65 -6.62
CA GLN A 97 4.10 10.01 -6.34
C GLN A 97 3.45 8.98 -5.42
N TYR A 98 3.62 7.70 -5.70
CA TYR A 98 3.03 6.62 -4.90
C TYR A 98 3.70 6.46 -3.53
N LYS A 99 4.99 6.80 -3.43
CA LYS A 99 5.70 6.86 -2.15
C LYS A 99 4.99 7.77 -1.13
N ILE A 100 4.42 8.89 -1.57
CA ILE A 100 3.70 9.83 -0.68
C ILE A 100 2.49 9.17 -0.03
N VAL A 101 1.76 8.31 -0.75
CA VAL A 101 0.62 7.58 -0.19
C VAL A 101 1.09 6.56 0.84
N VAL A 102 2.13 5.78 0.53
CA VAL A 102 2.70 4.82 1.47
C VAL A 102 3.18 5.53 2.74
N ASP A 103 3.95 6.62 2.60
CA ASP A 103 4.51 7.36 3.74
C ASP A 103 3.41 8.01 4.60
N ARG A 104 2.35 8.55 3.98
CA ARG A 104 1.20 9.14 4.69
C ARG A 104 0.46 8.10 5.53
N VAL A 105 0.12 6.95 4.94
CA VAL A 105 -0.60 5.88 5.66
C VAL A 105 0.30 5.25 6.73
N ALA A 106 1.59 5.05 6.43
CA ALA A 106 2.56 4.58 7.40
C ALA A 106 2.63 5.49 8.62
N LEU A 107 2.63 6.82 8.42
CA LEU A 107 2.67 7.78 9.51
C LEU A 107 1.41 7.71 10.39
N SER A 108 0.22 7.64 9.79
CA SER A 108 -1.04 7.62 10.56
C SER A 108 -1.26 6.33 11.35
N TYR A 109 -0.69 5.22 10.88
CA TYR A 109 -0.84 3.91 11.51
C TYR A 109 0.34 3.45 12.36
N LYS A 110 1.43 4.22 12.43
CA LYS A 110 2.63 3.83 13.19
C LYS A 110 2.32 3.52 14.65
N SER A 111 1.69 4.46 15.37
CA SER A 111 1.40 4.26 16.81
C SER A 111 0.36 3.16 17.07
N PRO A 112 -0.79 3.10 16.36
CA PRO A 112 -1.75 2.01 16.54
C PRO A 112 -1.15 0.61 16.33
N VAL A 113 -0.33 0.44 15.28
CA VAL A 113 0.32 -0.85 15.00
C VAL A 113 1.38 -1.16 16.06
N GLN A 114 2.18 -0.18 16.49
CA GLN A 114 3.20 -0.41 17.53
C GLN A 114 2.57 -0.80 18.87
N ILE A 115 1.44 -0.18 19.24
CA ILE A 115 0.69 -0.54 20.45
C ILE A 115 0.17 -1.97 20.35
N ALA A 116 -0.42 -2.35 19.20
CA ALA A 116 -0.91 -3.71 19.01
C ALA A 116 0.21 -4.76 19.11
N LEU A 117 1.40 -4.45 18.60
CA LEU A 117 2.58 -5.33 18.73
C LEU A 117 3.04 -5.44 20.21
N TYR A 118 3.00 -4.35 20.98
CA TYR A 118 3.31 -4.41 22.41
C TYR A 118 2.27 -5.19 23.22
N GLU A 119 0.98 -5.01 22.94
CA GLU A 119 -0.10 -5.76 23.59
C GLU A 119 0.04 -7.27 23.31
N ALA A 120 0.33 -7.64 22.05
CA ALA A 120 0.56 -9.02 21.66
C ALA A 120 1.79 -9.64 22.33
N ALA A 121 2.78 -8.81 22.68
CA ALA A 121 3.97 -9.21 23.43
C ALA A 121 3.79 -9.11 24.96
N GLU A 122 2.63 -8.66 25.44
CA GLU A 122 2.36 -8.39 26.87
C GLU A 122 3.34 -7.39 27.52
N VAL A 123 3.83 -6.41 26.75
CA VAL A 123 4.84 -5.41 27.18
C VAL A 123 4.21 -4.03 27.45
N ILE A 124 2.99 -3.99 28.00
CA ILE A 124 2.28 -2.73 28.33
C ILE A 124 2.05 -2.62 29.83
#